data_AF-A0A938MD80-F1
#
_entry.id   AF-A0A938MD80-F1
#
_cell.length_a   1.000
_cell.length_b   1.000
_cell.length_c   1.000
_cell.angle_alpha   90.00
_cell.angle_beta   90.00
_cell.angle_gamma   90.00
#
_symmetry.space_group_name_H-M   'P 1'
#
loop_
_entity.id
_entity.type
_entity.pdbx_description
1 polymer ?
#
loop_
_entity_poly.entity_id
_entity_poly.type
_entity_poly.pdbx_seq_one_letter_code
_entity_poly.pdbx_strand_id
1 'polypeptide(L)'
;MQLESRVERLRAALLLALLTLLVFAGSLKMGFVNWDDHVYVYENSLVLHPSWAGCWRLLTGFYEHFYIPLVFLSYCADSILWQGKTWGYHLTNVLLHGASGV
;
A
#
# COMPACT_ATOMS: atom_id res chain seq x y z
N MET A 1 12.74 33.06 13.89
CA MET A 1 13.39 31.85 14.48
C MET A 1 12.50 30.60 14.54
N GLN A 2 11.48 30.47 15.42
CA GLN A 2 10.70 29.21 15.50
C GLN A 2 9.83 28.93 14.25
N LEU A 3 9.23 29.97 13.64
CA LEU A 3 8.41 29.82 12.43
C LEU A 3 9.23 29.40 11.21
N GLU A 4 10.41 30.00 11.02
CA GLU A 4 11.35 29.66 9.94
C GLU A 4 11.78 28.18 10.01
N SER A 5 12.08 27.67 11.22
CA SER A 5 12.42 26.25 11.40
C SER A 5 11.27 25.29 11.06
N ARG A 6 10.00 25.71 11.19
CA ARG A 6 8.85 24.89 10.77
C ARG A 6 8.73 24.86 9.25
N VAL A 7 8.92 26.01 8.60
CA VAL A 7 8.88 26.12 7.13
C VAL A 7 9.99 25.29 6.49
N GLU A 8 11.21 25.32 7.03
CA GLU A 8 12.32 24.49 6.52
C GLU A 8 12.04 22.99 6.67
N ARG A 9 11.51 22.54 7.81
CA ARG A 9 11.10 21.14 7.99
C ARG A 9 10.02 20.71 7.01
N LEU A 10 9.02 21.56 6.77
CA LEU A 10 7.97 21.27 5.80
C LEU A 10 8.54 21.19 4.38
N ARG A 11 9.44 22.09 4.00
CA ARG A 11 10.12 22.05 2.69
C ARG A 11 10.92 20.75 2.53
N ALA A 12 11.67 20.35 3.55
CA ALA A 12 12.41 19.11 3.52
C ALA A 12 11.49 17.89 3.40
N ALA A 13 10.39 17.84 4.17
CA ALA A 13 9.41 16.76 4.09
C ALA A 13 8.73 16.69 2.70
N LEU A 14 8.35 17.84 2.13
CA LEU A 14 7.76 17.89 0.78
C LEU A 14 8.75 17.48 -0.30
N LEU A 15 10.03 17.87 -0.17
CA LEU A 15 11.08 17.46 -1.09
C LEU A 15 11.30 15.95 -1.02
N LEU A 16 11.35 15.37 0.18
CA LEU A 16 11.47 13.92 0.36
C LEU A 16 10.28 13.18 -0.23
N ALA A 17 9.05 13.62 0.05
CA ALA A 17 7.85 13.04 -0.53
C ALA A 17 7.89 13.08 -2.06
N LEU A 18 8.25 14.22 -2.67
CA LEU A 18 8.38 14.36 -4.12
C LEU A 18 9.44 13.42 -4.70
N LEU A 19 10.61 13.32 -4.05
CA LEU A 19 11.67 12.41 -4.48
C LEU A 19 11.22 10.95 -4.42
N THR A 20 10.50 10.55 -3.36
CA THR A 20 9.91 9.20 -3.26
C THR A 20 8.95 8.94 -4.42
N LEU A 21 8.02 9.86 -4.70
CA LEU A 21 7.09 9.72 -5.82
C LEU A 21 7.83 9.57 -7.17
N LEU A 22 8.87 10.36 -7.41
CA LEU A 22 9.64 10.33 -8.65
C LEU A 22 10.43 9.03 -8.82
N VAL A 23 11.11 8.57 -7.76
CA VAL A 23 11.91 7.34 -7.79
C VAL A 23 11.01 6.12 -8.05
N PHE A 24 9.83 6.08 -7.43
CA PHE A 24 8.90 4.97 -7.58
C PHE A 24 7.88 5.12 -8.72
N ALA A 25 7.83 6.24 -9.44
CA ALA A 25 6.87 6.43 -10.53
C ALA A 25 6.91 5.33 -11.61
N GLY A 26 8.08 4.72 -11.82
CA GLY A 26 8.25 3.58 -12.73
C GLY A 26 7.47 2.32 -12.31
N SER A 27 7.25 2.11 -11.01
CA SER A 27 6.56 0.91 -10.50
C SER A 27 5.09 0.89 -10.91
N LEU A 28 4.47 2.04 -11.16
CA LEU A 28 3.07 2.15 -11.60
C LEU A 28 2.81 1.46 -12.96
N LYS A 29 3.87 1.20 -13.74
CA LYS A 29 3.78 0.48 -15.03
C LYS A 29 4.05 -1.01 -14.91
N MET A 30 4.44 -1.48 -13.72
CA MET A 30 4.77 -2.86 -13.47
C MET A 30 3.52 -3.67 -13.09
N GLY A 31 3.57 -4.96 -13.39
CA GLY A 31 2.54 -5.91 -12.97
C GLY A 31 2.94 -6.65 -11.70
N PHE A 32 2.03 -7.48 -11.20
CA PHE A 32 2.35 -8.44 -10.15
C PHE A 32 3.44 -9.42 -10.61
N VAL A 33 4.23 -9.92 -9.65
CA VAL A 33 5.29 -10.89 -9.88
C VAL A 33 4.87 -12.29 -9.44
N ASN A 34 5.38 -13.32 -10.12
CA ASN A 34 5.02 -14.71 -9.84
C ASN A 34 5.85 -15.32 -8.71
N TRP A 35 5.91 -14.66 -7.55
CA TRP A 35 6.54 -15.19 -6.33
C TRP A 35 5.48 -15.51 -5.30
N ASP A 36 4.81 -14.49 -4.79
CA ASP A 36 3.82 -14.60 -3.71
C ASP A 36 2.58 -13.71 -3.91
N ASP A 37 2.62 -12.75 -4.85
CA ASP A 37 1.47 -11.90 -5.18
C ASP A 37 0.20 -12.70 -5.56
N HIS A 38 0.36 -13.87 -6.18
CA HIS A 38 -0.79 -14.74 -6.51
C HIS A 38 -1.52 -15.16 -5.23
N VAL A 39 -0.79 -15.68 -4.25
CA VAL A 39 -1.31 -16.15 -2.98
C VAL A 39 -1.87 -15.01 -2.14
N TYR A 40 -1.21 -13.85 -2.11
CA TYR A 40 -1.57 -12.78 -1.19
C TYR A 40 -2.56 -11.77 -1.77
N VAL A 41 -2.61 -11.60 -3.09
CA VAL A 41 -3.34 -10.50 -3.74
C VAL A 41 -4.34 -11.00 -4.78
N TYR A 42 -3.87 -11.50 -5.92
CA TYR A 42 -4.72 -11.62 -7.12
C TYR A 42 -5.35 -13.01 -7.34
N GLU A 43 -5.04 -14.01 -6.53
CA GLU A 43 -5.82 -15.26 -6.42
C GLU A 43 -6.46 -15.44 -5.03
N ASN A 44 -6.22 -14.49 -4.12
CA ASN A 44 -6.76 -14.52 -2.77
C ASN A 44 -8.23 -14.04 -2.75
N SER A 45 -9.16 -14.98 -2.57
CA SER A 45 -10.59 -14.66 -2.50
C SER A 45 -10.98 -13.74 -1.34
N LEU A 46 -10.23 -13.76 -0.23
CA LEU A 46 -10.49 -12.85 0.90
C LEU A 46 -10.16 -11.38 0.55
N VAL A 47 -9.24 -11.17 -0.39
CA VAL A 47 -8.79 -9.85 -0.87
C VAL A 47 -9.58 -9.40 -2.09
N LEU A 48 -9.82 -10.28 -3.07
CA LEU A 48 -10.57 -9.95 -4.28
C LEU A 48 -12.06 -9.72 -4.03
N HIS A 49 -12.63 -10.42 -3.05
CA HIS A 49 -14.04 -10.34 -2.68
C HIS A 49 -14.18 -10.08 -1.18
N PRO A 50 -13.75 -8.89 -0.71
CA PRO A 50 -13.74 -8.57 0.70
C PRO A 50 -15.17 -8.56 1.25
N SER A 51 -15.33 -9.23 2.38
CA SER A 51 -16.58 -9.30 3.13
C SER A 51 -16.30 -9.02 4.59
N TRP A 52 -17.32 -8.62 5.35
CA TRP A 52 -17.17 -8.38 6.78
C TRP A 52 -16.55 -9.59 7.50
N ALA A 53 -17.06 -10.80 7.23
CA ALA A 53 -16.53 -12.03 7.80
C ALA A 53 -15.09 -12.33 7.35
N GLY A 54 -14.76 -12.07 6.07
CA GLY A 54 -13.40 -12.23 5.55
C GLY A 54 -12.41 -11.27 6.21
N CYS A 55 -12.76 -9.99 6.33
CA CYS A 55 -11.94 -9.00 7.02
C CYS A 55 -11.78 -9.33 8.50
N TRP A 56 -12.84 -9.82 9.17
CA TRP A 56 -12.74 -10.27 10.56
C TRP A 56 -11.79 -11.47 10.71
N ARG A 57 -11.83 -12.42 9.77
CA ARG A 57 -10.90 -13.55 9.74
C ARG A 57 -9.45 -13.08 9.56
N LEU A 58 -9.20 -12.15 8.63
CA LEU A 58 -7.87 -11.56 8.41
C LEU A 58 -7.36 -10.80 9.64
N LEU A 59 -8.25 -10.13 10.38
CA LEU A 59 -7.92 -9.38 11.60
C LEU A 59 -7.60 -10.26 12.80
N THR A 60 -8.15 -11.48 12.88
CA THR A 60 -8.09 -12.32 14.09
C THR A 60 -7.32 -13.61 13.92
N GLY A 61 -6.92 -13.96 12.69
CA GLY A 61 -6.25 -15.21 12.37
C GLY A 61 -5.01 -15.02 11.48
N PHE A 62 -4.24 -16.09 11.36
CA PHE A 62 -3.13 -16.19 10.42
C PHE A 62 -3.65 -16.50 9.02
N TYR A 63 -2.97 -15.97 8.00
CA TYR A 63 -3.16 -16.35 6.61
C TYR A 63 -1.78 -16.68 6.02
N GLU A 64 -1.64 -17.85 5.39
CA GLU A 64 -0.41 -18.29 4.73
C GLU A 64 0.83 -18.11 5.62
N HIS A 65 0.74 -18.64 6.84
CA HIS A 65 1.77 -18.62 7.89
C HIS A 65 2.11 -17.25 8.51
N PHE A 66 1.50 -16.15 8.06
CA PHE A 66 1.75 -14.81 8.60
C PHE A 66 0.54 -14.20 9.30
N TYR A 67 0.81 -13.41 10.33
CA TYR A 67 -0.16 -12.50 10.94
C TYR A 67 0.21 -11.06 10.57
N ILE A 68 -0.30 -10.62 9.42
CA ILE A 68 -0.09 -9.29 8.84
C ILE A 68 -1.44 -8.64 8.45
N PRO A 69 -2.37 -8.49 9.42
CA PRO A 69 -3.76 -8.12 9.14
C PRO A 69 -3.90 -6.78 8.42
N LEU A 70 -3.07 -5.79 8.75
CA LEU A 70 -3.12 -4.47 8.12
C LEU A 70 -2.72 -4.51 6.64
N VAL A 71 -1.79 -5.40 6.27
CA VAL A 71 -1.40 -5.60 4.87
C VAL A 71 -2.59 -6.15 4.08
N PHE A 72 -3.23 -7.20 4.58
CA PHE A 72 -4.40 -7.77 3.91
C PHE A 72 -5.59 -6.81 3.85
N LEU A 73 -5.85 -6.04 4.90
CA LEU A 73 -6.90 -5.03 4.86
C LEU A 73 -6.59 -3.91 3.87
N SER A 74 -5.32 -3.52 3.74
CA SER A 74 -4.89 -2.59 2.69
C SER A 74 -5.17 -3.19 1.30
N TYR A 75 -4.82 -4.46 1.07
CA TYR A 75 -5.11 -5.13 -0.20
C TYR A 75 -6.61 -5.25 -0.48
N CYS A 76 -7.44 -5.51 0.53
CA CYS A 76 -8.90 -5.48 0.39
C CYS A 76 -9.39 -4.10 -0.05
N ALA A 77 -8.87 -3.03 0.56
CA ALA A 77 -9.23 -1.66 0.19
C ALA A 77 -8.77 -1.34 -1.24
N ASP A 78 -7.54 -1.69 -1.60
CA ASP A 78 -7.00 -1.51 -2.95
C ASP A 78 -7.79 -2.29 -4.00
N SER A 79 -8.22 -3.51 -3.67
CA SER A 79 -9.07 -4.35 -4.54
C SER A 79 -10.39 -3.64 -4.88
N ILE A 80 -11.03 -3.04 -3.88
CA ILE A 80 -12.28 -2.28 -4.05
C ILE A 80 -12.03 -1.01 -4.87
N LEU A 81 -11.00 -0.23 -4.51
CA LEU A 81 -10.74 1.09 -5.10
C LEU A 81 -10.25 0.99 -6.54
N TRP A 82 -9.38 0.01 -6.82
CA TRP A 82 -8.67 -0.11 -8.08
C TRP A 82 -9.16 -1.27 -8.95
N GLN A 83 -10.15 -2.04 -8.47
CA GLN A 83 -10.75 -3.17 -9.19
C GLN A 83 -9.70 -4.22 -9.59
N GLY A 84 -8.78 -4.54 -8.68
CA GLY A 84 -7.70 -5.51 -8.92
C GLY A 84 -6.58 -5.04 -9.86
N LYS A 85 -6.58 -3.77 -10.29
CA LYS A 85 -5.53 -3.24 -11.19
C LYS A 85 -4.22 -3.00 -10.45
N THR A 86 -3.14 -3.65 -10.89
CA THR A 86 -1.79 -3.62 -10.28
C THR A 86 -1.29 -2.20 -9.98
N TRP A 87 -1.43 -1.29 -10.94
CA TRP A 87 -0.95 0.09 -10.80
C TRP A 87 -1.56 0.81 -9.60
N GLY A 88 -2.79 0.47 -9.21
CA GLY A 88 -3.49 1.06 -8.08
C GLY A 88 -2.87 0.65 -6.74
N TYR A 89 -2.53 -0.63 -6.59
CA TYR A 89 -1.81 -1.15 -5.42
C TYR A 89 -0.42 -0.50 -5.29
N HIS A 90 0.28 -0.33 -6.42
CA HIS A 90 1.56 0.40 -6.43
C HIS A 90 1.37 1.88 -6.06
N LEU A 91 0.32 2.53 -6.56
CA LEU A 91 0.03 3.92 -6.24
C LEU A 91 -0.25 4.10 -4.74
N THR A 92 -1.07 3.26 -4.13
CA THR A 92 -1.34 3.30 -2.68
C THR A 92 -0.04 3.18 -1.89
N ASN A 93 0.81 2.19 -2.20
CA ASN A 93 2.10 2.04 -1.53
C ASN A 93 3.00 3.27 -1.70
N VAL A 94 3.13 3.79 -2.92
CA VAL A 94 4.00 4.95 -3.20
C VAL A 94 3.52 6.21 -2.47
N LEU A 95 2.20 6.41 -2.36
CA LEU A 95 1.63 7.50 -1.56
C LEU A 95 1.89 7.31 -0.06
N LEU A 96 1.75 6.10 0.46
CA LEU A 96 2.05 5.79 1.86
C LEU A 96 3.52 6.04 2.18
N HIS A 97 4.44 5.54 1.35
CA HIS A 97 5.88 5.78 1.49
C HIS A 97 6.22 7.28 1.45
N GLY A 98 5.60 8.03 0.54
CA GLY A 98 5.76 9.48 0.46
C GLY A 98 5.25 10.23 1.70
N ALA A 99 4.20 9.72 2.35
CA ALA A 99 3.58 10.32 3.52
C ALA A 99 4.29 9.96 4.84
N SER A 100 4.83 8.74 4.97
CA SER A 100 5.54 8.30 6.18
C SER A 100 7.01 8.70 6.20
N GLY A 101 7.57 9.16 5.07
CA GLY A 101 8.96 9.58 4.96
C GLY A 101 9.93 8.44 4.65
N VAL A 102 9.48 7.20 4.80
CA VAL A 102 9.74 5.96 4.02
C VAL A 102 8.61 5.00 4.39
#